data_AF-A0A6N9P8G9-F1
#
_entry.id   AF-A0A6N9P8G9-F1
#
_cell.length_a   1.000
_cell.length_b   1.000
_cell.length_c   1.000
_cell.angle_alpha   90.00
_cell.angle_beta   90.00
_cell.angle_gamma   90.00
#
_symmetry.space_group_name_H-M   'P 1'
#
loop_
_entity.id
_entity.type
_entity.pdbx_description
1 polymer ?
#
loop_
_entity_poly.entity_id
_entity_poly.type
_entity_poly.pdbx_seq_one_letter_code
_entity_poly.pdbx_strand_id
1 'polypeptide(L)'
;MERKLGALKNGRVFNYAGVNWVKLDDLNGGALVLSADSLFRRAFDTEGKNNFAVSSLNRELNGDFLEALCREGAKKEDFVPLVLDLTSDDGMKDYGVTSAMIGLLTCEQFRKYRALIPNLNEEDWWWLLTPDSCLPQYGHLVRYVLTDGTLSNAHACNGDGGVRTLCILKYGILVSVEPEPGEERAAEMKKQAEEAIGKIKAVLDGLSPEVRAQAAKGAPNAFARVATEEMFRSMFGIDPEKMRPRAAGEQKEE
;
A
#
# COMPACT_ATOMS: atom_id res chain seq x y z
N MET A 1 1.34 -3.13 -7.32
CA MET A 1 2.35 -4.18 -7.01
C MET A 1 1.95 -4.87 -5.72
N GLU A 2 2.07 -6.19 -5.62
CA GLU A 2 1.76 -6.89 -4.36
C GLU A 2 2.93 -6.84 -3.37
N ARG A 3 2.63 -6.58 -2.09
CA ARG A 3 3.59 -6.61 -0.99
C ARG A 3 2.96 -7.20 0.27
N LYS A 4 3.79 -7.74 1.16
CA LYS A 4 3.33 -8.09 2.51
C LYS A 4 3.03 -6.83 3.31
N LEU A 5 1.88 -6.79 3.99
CA LEU A 5 1.47 -5.64 4.80
C LEU A 5 2.52 -5.25 5.85
N GLY A 6 3.14 -6.24 6.51
CA GLY A 6 4.18 -5.99 7.51
C GLY A 6 5.45 -5.31 6.99
N ALA A 7 5.68 -5.31 5.68
CA ALA A 7 6.82 -4.62 5.07
C ALA A 7 6.52 -3.15 4.72
N LEU A 8 5.27 -2.71 4.82
CA LEU A 8 4.89 -1.33 4.53
C LEU A 8 5.27 -0.40 5.67
N LYS A 9 5.64 0.84 5.35
CA LYS A 9 5.86 1.90 6.36
C LYS A 9 4.53 2.47 6.83
N ASN A 10 4.49 2.99 8.05
CA ASN A 10 3.35 3.78 8.53
C ASN A 10 3.15 5.02 7.64
N GLY A 11 1.90 5.39 7.41
CA GLY A 11 1.47 6.40 6.44
C GLY A 11 1.32 5.86 5.01
N ARG A 12 1.77 4.65 4.70
CA ARG A 12 1.60 4.09 3.35
C ARG A 12 0.14 3.69 3.12
N VAL A 13 -0.39 4.12 1.98
CA VAL A 13 -1.69 3.68 1.47
C VAL A 13 -1.52 2.39 0.67
N PHE A 14 -2.44 1.44 0.86
CA PHE A 14 -2.50 0.17 0.15
C PHE A 14 -3.97 -0.22 -0.09
N ASN A 15 -4.21 -1.02 -1.12
CA ASN A 15 -5.52 -1.60 -1.39
C ASN A 15 -5.58 -3.05 -0.91
N TYR A 16 -6.69 -3.38 -0.23
CA TYR A 16 -7.00 -4.74 0.19
C TYR A 16 -8.53 -4.89 0.29
N ALA A 17 -9.04 -5.94 -0.36
CA ALA A 17 -10.48 -6.24 -0.46
C ALA A 17 -11.33 -5.04 -0.94
N GLY A 18 -10.87 -4.40 -2.02
CA GLY A 18 -11.59 -3.28 -2.64
C GLY A 18 -11.50 -1.95 -1.89
N VAL A 19 -10.87 -1.91 -0.71
CA VAL A 19 -10.74 -0.71 0.11
C VAL A 19 -9.30 -0.22 0.12
N ASN A 20 -9.13 1.11 0.00
CA ASN A 20 -7.86 1.77 0.26
C ASN A 20 -7.71 2.00 1.78
N TRP A 21 -6.62 1.51 2.33
CA TRP A 21 -6.27 1.57 3.75
C TRP A 21 -4.97 2.35 3.92
N VAL A 22 -4.86 3.11 5.00
CA VAL A 22 -3.60 3.68 5.46
C VAL A 22 -3.08 2.92 6.68
N LYS A 23 -1.81 2.50 6.63
CA LYS A 23 -1.14 1.87 7.77
C LYS A 23 -0.81 2.92 8.83
N LEU A 24 -1.33 2.77 10.05
CA LEU A 24 -1.13 3.74 11.13
C LEU A 24 -0.03 3.34 12.10
N ASP A 25 -0.03 2.08 12.55
CA ASP A 25 0.91 1.59 13.55
C ASP A 25 1.17 0.09 13.39
N ASP A 26 2.28 -0.37 13.99
CA ASP A 26 2.63 -1.77 14.11
C ASP A 26 2.29 -2.25 15.53
N LEU A 27 1.29 -3.13 15.66
CA LEU A 27 0.87 -3.70 16.93
C LEU A 27 1.32 -5.15 17.08
N ASN A 28 1.21 -5.68 18.29
CA ASN A 28 1.47 -7.09 18.53
C ASN A 28 0.43 -7.94 17.80
N GLY A 29 0.85 -8.67 16.76
CA GLY A 29 -0.02 -9.55 15.96
C GLY A 29 -0.55 -8.99 14.64
N GLY A 30 -0.36 -7.69 14.36
CA GLY A 30 -0.80 -7.10 13.08
C GLY A 30 -0.61 -5.58 13.00
N ALA A 31 -0.89 -5.03 11.82
CA ALA A 31 -0.85 -3.59 11.59
C ALA A 31 -2.21 -2.96 11.92
N LEU A 32 -2.19 -1.84 12.64
CA LEU A 32 -3.37 -0.99 12.81
C LEU A 32 -3.58 -0.18 11.51
N VAL A 33 -4.76 -0.28 10.92
CA VAL A 33 -5.05 0.34 9.63
C VAL A 33 -6.39 1.06 9.66
N LEU A 34 -6.49 2.17 8.94
CA LEU A 34 -7.70 2.99 8.81
C LEU A 34 -8.08 3.08 7.34
N SER A 35 -9.36 3.07 6.99
CA SER A 35 -9.77 3.37 5.62
C SER A 35 -9.29 4.77 5.20
N ALA A 36 -8.65 4.88 4.03
CA ALA A 36 -8.11 6.15 3.51
C ALA A 36 -9.22 7.15 3.21
N ASP A 37 -10.37 6.65 2.77
CA ASP A 37 -11.57 7.40 2.43
C ASP A 37 -12.71 7.10 3.42
N SER A 38 -13.74 7.94 3.35
CA SER A 38 -15.06 7.68 3.93
C SER A 38 -15.78 6.65 3.06
N LEU A 39 -16.11 5.49 3.63
CA LEU A 39 -16.63 4.36 2.85
C LEU A 39 -18.12 4.49 2.55
N PHE A 40 -18.86 5.11 3.46
CA PHE A 40 -20.29 5.33 3.36
C PHE A 40 -20.75 6.30 4.45
N ARG A 41 -21.97 6.83 4.27
CA ARG A 41 -22.65 7.67 5.24
C ARG A 41 -23.65 6.88 6.08
N ARG A 42 -23.49 6.95 7.40
CA ARG A 42 -24.32 6.24 8.39
C ARG A 42 -24.42 7.01 9.68
N ALA A 43 -25.56 6.86 10.34
CA ALA A 43 -25.70 7.24 11.74
C ALA A 43 -24.77 6.37 12.58
N PHE A 44 -24.20 6.95 13.64
CA PHE A 44 -23.49 6.17 14.64
C PHE A 44 -24.44 5.17 15.32
N ASP A 45 -25.63 5.64 15.69
CA ASP A 45 -26.69 4.78 16.19
C ASP A 45 -28.08 5.31 15.80
N THR A 46 -28.90 4.46 15.20
CA THR A 46 -30.26 4.82 14.76
C THR A 46 -31.20 5.15 15.91
N GLU A 47 -30.94 4.65 17.13
CA GLU A 47 -31.68 5.01 18.34
C GLU A 47 -31.06 6.20 19.08
N GLY A 48 -30.01 6.81 18.52
CA GLY A 48 -29.37 7.99 19.06
C GLY A 48 -28.51 7.72 20.30
N LYS A 49 -28.03 6.49 20.52
CA LYS A 49 -27.13 6.16 21.63
C LYS A 49 -25.67 6.40 21.23
N ASN A 50 -24.90 7.08 22.07
CA ASN A 50 -23.46 7.28 21.85
C ASN A 50 -22.57 6.12 22.34
N ASN A 51 -23.15 4.99 22.75
CA ASN A 51 -22.41 3.79 23.15
C ASN A 51 -22.19 2.86 21.95
N PHE A 52 -20.96 2.84 21.43
CA PHE A 52 -20.59 2.02 20.26
C PHE A 52 -20.91 0.53 20.45
N ALA A 53 -20.71 -0.03 21.65
CA ALA A 53 -20.86 -1.47 21.89
C ALA A 53 -22.25 -2.00 21.49
N VAL A 54 -23.28 -1.18 21.65
CA VAL A 54 -24.69 -1.52 21.36
C VAL A 54 -25.24 -0.80 20.12
N SER A 55 -24.41 -0.01 19.45
CA SER A 55 -24.81 0.85 18.33
C SER A 55 -25.22 0.07 17.08
N SER A 56 -26.11 0.64 16.27
CA SER A 56 -26.41 0.11 14.93
C SER A 56 -25.18 0.07 14.03
N LEU A 57 -24.28 1.06 14.12
CA LEU A 57 -23.07 1.11 13.30
C LEU A 57 -22.13 -0.06 13.63
N ASN A 58 -21.93 -0.39 14.91
CA ASN A 58 -21.11 -1.55 15.28
C ASN A 58 -21.65 -2.86 14.71
N ARG A 59 -22.99 -3.02 14.70
CA ARG A 59 -23.65 -4.20 14.10
C ARG A 59 -23.43 -4.27 12.59
N GLU A 60 -23.57 -3.15 11.87
CA GLU A 60 -23.33 -3.09 10.42
C GLU A 60 -21.85 -3.35 10.08
N LEU A 61 -20.93 -2.74 10.81
CA LEU A 61 -19.48 -2.88 10.61
C LEU A 61 -19.01 -4.32 10.80
N ASN A 62 -19.44 -4.97 11.88
CA ASN A 62 -19.01 -6.34 12.21
C ASN A 62 -19.92 -7.44 11.63
N GLY A 63 -20.97 -7.04 10.89
CA GLY A 63 -21.85 -7.91 10.12
C GLY A 63 -21.65 -7.69 8.63
N ASP A 64 -22.61 -7.00 8.00
CA ASP A 64 -22.72 -6.83 6.55
C ASP A 64 -21.45 -6.27 5.90
N PHE A 65 -20.78 -5.30 6.53
CA PHE A 65 -19.57 -4.71 5.98
C PHE A 65 -18.38 -5.68 6.01
N LEU A 66 -18.15 -6.36 7.14
CA LEU A 66 -17.10 -7.40 7.22
C LEU A 66 -17.36 -8.55 6.24
N GLU A 67 -18.62 -8.93 6.04
CA GLU A 67 -18.99 -9.91 5.01
C GLU A 67 -18.73 -9.39 3.60
N ALA A 68 -19.00 -8.12 3.32
CA ALA A 68 -18.70 -7.51 2.03
C ALA A 68 -17.18 -7.55 1.75
N LEU A 69 -16.34 -7.22 2.73
CA LEU A 69 -14.88 -7.37 2.60
C LEU A 69 -14.49 -8.82 2.27
N CYS A 70 -15.18 -9.80 2.87
CA CYS A 70 -14.90 -11.21 2.58
C CYS A 70 -15.29 -11.60 1.14
N ARG A 71 -16.39 -11.04 0.61
CA ARG A 71 -16.79 -11.25 -0.79
C ARG A 71 -15.78 -10.63 -1.77
N GLU A 72 -15.14 -9.54 -1.38
CA GLU A 72 -14.04 -8.88 -2.13
C GLU A 72 -12.66 -9.53 -1.92
N GLY A 73 -12.61 -10.71 -1.27
CA GLY A 73 -11.41 -11.54 -1.17
C GLY A 73 -10.64 -11.43 0.15
N ALA A 74 -11.13 -10.66 1.14
CA ALA A 74 -10.59 -10.76 2.49
C ALA A 74 -10.95 -12.11 3.13
N LYS A 75 -10.13 -12.57 4.08
CA LYS A 75 -10.52 -13.69 4.95
C LYS A 75 -10.83 -13.17 6.33
N LYS A 76 -11.84 -13.74 7.00
CA LYS A 76 -12.15 -13.38 8.40
C LYS A 76 -10.94 -13.53 9.32
N GLU A 77 -10.10 -14.53 9.07
CA GLU A 77 -8.87 -14.78 9.82
C GLU A 77 -7.75 -13.76 9.60
N ASP A 78 -7.86 -12.87 8.61
CA ASP A 78 -6.90 -11.79 8.37
C ASP A 78 -7.07 -10.64 9.38
N PHE A 79 -8.26 -10.53 9.98
CA PHE A 79 -8.61 -9.53 10.98
C PHE A 79 -8.30 -10.04 12.39
N VAL A 80 -7.68 -9.18 13.20
CA VAL A 80 -7.40 -9.42 14.61
C VAL A 80 -8.38 -8.59 15.45
N PRO A 81 -8.98 -9.15 16.53
CA PRO A 81 -9.87 -8.40 17.40
C PRO A 81 -9.21 -7.14 17.98
N LEU A 82 -9.89 -6.01 17.84
CA LEU A 82 -9.59 -4.76 18.52
C LEU A 82 -10.18 -4.79 19.93
N VAL A 83 -9.40 -4.32 20.91
CA VAL A 83 -9.95 -3.87 22.18
C VAL A 83 -10.19 -2.37 22.07
N LEU A 84 -11.45 -1.97 22.19
CA LEU A 84 -11.94 -0.61 21.99
C LEU A 84 -12.28 -0.01 23.36
N ASP A 85 -11.52 1.02 23.76
CA ASP A 85 -11.79 1.81 24.96
C ASP A 85 -12.91 2.81 24.67
N LEU A 86 -14.01 2.71 25.41
CA LEU A 86 -15.20 3.55 25.27
C LEU A 86 -15.23 4.70 26.28
N THR A 87 -14.08 5.04 26.88
CA THR A 87 -13.92 6.25 27.69
C THR A 87 -14.38 7.47 26.88
N SER A 88 -15.28 8.26 27.47
CA SER A 88 -15.80 9.49 26.86
C SER A 88 -14.79 10.64 26.90
N ASP A 89 -15.04 11.69 26.11
CA ASP A 89 -14.13 12.85 25.98
C ASP A 89 -13.98 13.62 27.31
N ASP A 90 -15.00 13.59 28.18
CA ASP A 90 -14.96 14.10 29.56
C ASP A 90 -14.32 13.13 30.58
N GLY A 91 -13.86 11.96 30.14
CA GLY A 91 -13.12 10.98 30.93
C GLY A 91 -13.97 9.98 31.71
N MET A 92 -15.29 9.94 31.52
CA MET A 92 -16.15 8.92 32.11
C MET A 92 -15.91 7.54 31.49
N LYS A 93 -16.08 6.48 32.28
CA LYS A 93 -15.73 5.08 31.91
C LYS A 93 -16.91 4.12 31.98
N ASP A 94 -18.11 4.64 32.07
CA ASP A 94 -19.34 3.89 32.33
C ASP A 94 -19.64 2.84 31.26
N TYR A 95 -19.23 3.09 30.01
CA TYR A 95 -19.37 2.13 28.91
C TYR A 95 -18.25 1.07 28.86
N GLY A 96 -17.16 1.28 29.60
CA GLY A 96 -16.06 0.33 29.73
C GLY A 96 -15.29 0.10 28.43
N VAL A 97 -15.03 -1.17 28.13
CA VAL A 97 -14.33 -1.60 26.92
C VAL A 97 -15.19 -2.59 26.14
N THR A 98 -15.04 -2.60 24.81
CA THR A 98 -15.67 -3.60 23.95
C THR A 98 -14.65 -4.24 23.01
N SER A 99 -15.01 -5.35 22.37
CA SER A 99 -14.18 -6.05 21.40
C SER A 99 -14.92 -6.20 20.07
N ALA A 100 -14.22 -5.88 18.97
CA ALA A 100 -14.77 -5.91 17.62
C ALA A 100 -13.65 -6.20 16.60
N MET A 101 -13.98 -6.71 15.41
CA MET A 101 -13.00 -6.84 14.32
C MET A 101 -12.80 -5.53 13.58
N ILE A 102 -13.89 -4.75 13.46
CA ILE A 102 -13.91 -3.45 12.82
C ILE A 102 -14.47 -2.45 13.82
N GLY A 103 -13.74 -1.34 14.02
CA GLY A 103 -14.11 -0.26 14.93
C GLY A 103 -13.91 1.11 14.29
N LEU A 104 -13.79 2.12 15.15
CA LEU A 104 -13.48 3.50 14.79
C LEU A 104 -12.30 3.98 15.64
N LEU A 105 -11.63 5.06 15.21
CA LEU A 105 -10.59 5.70 16.00
C LEU A 105 -11.20 6.39 17.23
N THR A 106 -10.49 6.36 18.36
CA THR A 106 -10.76 7.30 19.47
C THR A 106 -10.22 8.71 19.14
N CYS A 107 -10.68 9.73 19.86
CA CYS A 107 -10.08 11.06 19.83
C CYS A 107 -8.57 11.04 20.08
N GLU A 108 -8.10 10.23 21.03
CA GLU A 108 -6.68 10.10 21.35
C GLU A 108 -5.88 9.46 20.21
N GLN A 109 -6.40 8.38 19.62
CA GLN A 109 -5.76 7.73 18.48
C GLN A 109 -5.75 8.64 17.26
N PHE A 110 -6.84 9.38 17.00
CA PHE A 110 -6.88 10.38 15.94
C PHE A 110 -5.79 11.43 16.13
N ARG A 111 -5.65 12.01 17.33
CA ARG A 111 -4.58 12.98 17.64
C ARG A 111 -3.19 12.37 17.47
N LYS A 112 -2.98 11.12 17.92
CA LYS A 112 -1.72 10.39 17.77
C LYS A 112 -1.31 10.20 16.31
N TYR A 113 -2.25 9.81 15.45
CA TYR A 113 -1.97 9.44 14.06
C TYR A 113 -2.29 10.54 13.04
N ARG A 114 -2.66 11.74 13.50
CA ARG A 114 -3.16 12.83 12.65
C ARG A 114 -2.29 13.13 11.43
N ALA A 115 -0.96 13.09 11.60
CA ALA A 115 0.02 13.36 10.56
C ALA A 115 0.03 12.30 9.43
N LEU A 116 -0.49 11.10 9.70
CA LEU A 116 -0.55 9.98 8.74
C LEU A 116 -1.90 9.89 8.04
N ILE A 117 -2.94 10.54 8.57
CA ILE A 117 -4.32 10.43 8.09
C ILE A 117 -4.56 11.51 7.02
N PRO A 118 -4.86 11.12 5.76
CA PRO A 118 -5.29 12.07 4.74
C PRO A 118 -6.59 12.75 5.16
N ASN A 119 -6.71 14.06 4.90
CA ASN A 119 -7.98 14.77 5.05
C ASN A 119 -8.98 14.26 4.02
N LEU A 120 -10.26 14.23 4.42
CA LEU A 120 -11.35 14.04 3.46
C LEU A 120 -11.53 15.30 2.62
N ASN A 121 -12.25 15.16 1.52
CA ASN A 121 -12.71 16.27 0.69
C ASN A 121 -13.64 17.24 1.47
N GLU A 122 -13.82 18.45 0.95
CA GLU A 122 -14.38 19.62 1.65
C GLU A 122 -15.82 19.48 2.19
N GLU A 123 -16.53 18.39 1.87
CA GLU A 123 -17.94 18.18 2.25
C GLU A 123 -18.18 17.01 3.21
N ASP A 124 -17.14 16.34 3.73
CA ASP A 124 -17.33 15.12 4.54
C ASP A 124 -16.66 15.18 5.92
N TRP A 125 -17.47 14.99 6.97
CA TRP A 125 -17.00 14.76 8.34
C TRP A 125 -17.15 13.27 8.68
N TRP A 126 -16.46 12.76 9.69
CA TRP A 126 -16.53 11.33 10.01
C TRP A 126 -16.49 11.02 11.50
N TRP A 127 -17.23 9.98 11.88
CA TRP A 127 -17.40 9.55 13.27
C TRP A 127 -16.11 9.05 13.91
N LEU A 128 -15.95 9.37 15.19
CA LEU A 128 -15.01 8.70 16.09
C LEU A 128 -15.76 7.77 17.04
N LEU A 129 -15.00 6.88 17.67
CA LEU A 129 -15.49 5.97 18.69
C LEU A 129 -15.91 6.70 19.98
N THR A 130 -15.26 7.83 20.28
CA THR A 130 -15.33 8.50 21.56
C THR A 130 -16.70 9.16 21.78
N PRO A 131 -17.45 8.75 22.81
CA PRO A 131 -18.65 9.47 23.25
C PRO A 131 -18.26 10.86 23.79
N ASP A 132 -19.13 11.85 23.68
CA ASP A 132 -18.88 13.17 24.30
C ASP A 132 -18.89 13.06 25.84
N SER A 133 -19.91 12.38 26.38
CA SER A 133 -20.05 12.07 27.80
C SER A 133 -20.95 10.84 28.00
N CYS A 134 -20.79 10.13 29.12
CA CYS A 134 -21.69 9.05 29.53
C CYS A 134 -22.94 9.55 30.26
N LEU A 135 -23.02 10.85 30.58
CA LEU A 135 -24.18 11.43 31.27
C LEU A 135 -25.46 11.31 30.43
N PRO A 136 -26.63 10.98 31.02
CA PRO A 136 -27.87 10.77 30.28
C PRO A 136 -28.28 11.93 29.36
N GLN A 137 -28.07 13.18 29.79
CA GLN A 137 -28.38 14.36 28.99
C GLN A 137 -27.49 14.54 27.74
N TYR A 138 -26.34 13.86 27.70
CA TYR A 138 -25.37 13.87 26.60
C TYR A 138 -25.16 12.49 25.98
N GLY A 139 -25.94 11.48 26.40
CA GLY A 139 -25.88 10.08 25.93
C GLY A 139 -26.23 9.87 24.46
N HIS A 140 -26.41 10.96 23.72
CA HIS A 140 -26.65 11.02 22.30
C HIS A 140 -25.56 11.77 21.52
N LEU A 141 -24.55 12.34 22.18
CA LEU A 141 -23.48 13.07 21.52
C LEU A 141 -22.24 12.19 21.35
N VAL A 142 -21.73 12.15 20.13
CA VAL A 142 -20.53 11.41 19.73
C VAL A 142 -19.54 12.38 19.09
N ARG A 143 -18.24 12.18 19.35
CA ARG A 143 -17.18 12.98 18.75
C ARG A 143 -17.00 12.61 17.29
N TYR A 144 -16.68 13.61 16.47
CA TYR A 144 -16.36 13.41 15.07
C TYR A 144 -15.26 14.37 14.61
N VAL A 145 -14.71 14.10 13.43
CA VAL A 145 -13.67 14.91 12.80
C VAL A 145 -14.24 15.65 11.60
N LEU A 146 -14.06 16.97 11.57
CA LEU A 146 -14.39 17.85 10.44
C LEU A 146 -13.37 17.71 9.29
N THR A 147 -13.72 18.26 8.14
CA THR A 147 -12.90 18.23 6.90
C THR A 147 -11.52 18.87 7.09
N ASP A 148 -11.43 19.91 7.93
CA ASP A 148 -10.18 20.56 8.32
C ASP A 148 -9.35 19.77 9.36
N GLY A 149 -9.92 18.68 9.89
CA GLY A 149 -9.33 17.83 10.90
C GLY A 149 -9.51 18.31 12.34
N THR A 150 -10.38 19.29 12.59
CA THR A 150 -10.78 19.68 13.94
C THR A 150 -11.82 18.72 14.51
N LEU A 151 -11.94 18.68 15.84
CA LEU A 151 -12.88 17.81 16.54
C LEU A 151 -14.14 18.57 16.92
N SER A 152 -15.30 17.93 16.74
CA SER A 152 -16.61 18.44 17.14
C SER A 152 -17.49 17.29 17.65
N ASN A 153 -18.75 17.56 18.00
CA ASN A 153 -19.73 16.56 18.40
C ASN A 153 -21.05 16.72 17.65
N ALA A 154 -21.73 15.60 17.41
CA ALA A 154 -23.05 15.55 16.77
C ALA A 154 -23.93 14.50 17.44
N HIS A 155 -25.24 14.63 17.21
CA HIS A 155 -26.21 13.62 17.60
C HIS A 155 -25.89 12.29 16.90
N ALA A 156 -25.84 11.19 17.65
CA ALA A 156 -25.51 9.85 17.17
C ALA A 156 -26.46 9.35 16.06
N CYS A 157 -27.70 9.86 16.02
CA CYS A 157 -28.67 9.57 14.97
C CYS A 157 -28.43 10.34 13.66
N ASN A 158 -27.47 11.27 13.61
CA ASN A 158 -27.16 12.01 12.40
C ASN A 158 -26.49 11.09 11.36
N GLY A 159 -27.16 10.90 10.22
CA GLY A 159 -26.69 10.01 9.15
C GLY A 159 -25.81 10.67 8.10
N ASP A 160 -25.60 11.99 8.17
CA ASP A 160 -24.91 12.74 7.12
C ASP A 160 -23.38 12.60 7.15
N GLY A 161 -22.86 11.98 8.22
CA GLY A 161 -21.44 11.77 8.43
C GLY A 161 -20.91 10.50 7.79
N GLY A 162 -19.67 10.60 7.33
CA GLY A 162 -18.86 9.52 6.82
C GLY A 162 -18.40 8.53 7.88
N VAL A 163 -18.09 7.32 7.44
CA VAL A 163 -17.53 6.25 8.27
C VAL A 163 -16.15 5.88 7.75
N ARG A 164 -15.13 6.12 8.59
CA ARG A 164 -13.77 5.61 8.36
C ARG A 164 -13.49 4.47 9.34
N THR A 165 -13.31 3.28 8.78
CA THR A 165 -13.22 2.05 9.57
C THR A 165 -11.79 1.77 10.01
N LEU A 166 -11.66 1.29 11.25
CA LEU A 166 -10.41 0.91 11.89
C LEU A 166 -10.38 -0.61 12.07
N CYS A 167 -9.27 -1.27 11.74
CA CYS A 167 -9.07 -2.67 12.05
C CYS A 167 -7.59 -2.99 12.29
N ILE A 168 -7.32 -4.20 12.80
CA ILE A 168 -5.98 -4.77 12.82
C ILE A 168 -5.92 -5.89 11.78
N LEU A 169 -4.99 -5.76 10.84
CA LEU A 169 -4.74 -6.78 9.81
C LEU A 169 -3.43 -7.51 10.08
N LYS A 170 -3.43 -8.84 9.91
CA LYS A 170 -2.21 -9.66 10.06
C LYS A 170 -1.12 -9.22 9.09
N TYR A 171 0.13 -9.18 9.54
CA TYR A 171 1.27 -8.77 8.71
C TYR A 171 1.53 -9.62 7.47
N GLY A 172 1.13 -10.90 7.52
CA GLY A 172 1.40 -11.88 6.48
C GLY A 172 0.55 -11.71 5.23
N ILE A 173 -0.49 -10.89 5.26
CA ILE A 173 -1.38 -10.72 4.10
C ILE A 173 -0.65 -10.01 2.95
N LEU A 174 -1.02 -10.38 1.73
CA LEU A 174 -0.60 -9.68 0.53
C LEU A 174 -1.60 -8.56 0.23
N VAL A 175 -1.06 -7.38 -0.02
CA VAL A 175 -1.83 -6.17 -0.34
C VAL A 175 -1.29 -5.55 -1.62
N SER A 176 -2.14 -4.84 -2.35
CA SER A 176 -1.72 -4.09 -3.51
C SER A 176 -1.27 -2.69 -3.08
N VAL A 177 -0.11 -2.25 -3.52
CA VAL A 177 0.36 -0.88 -3.36
C VAL A 177 0.63 -0.25 -4.71
N GLU A 178 0.37 1.04 -4.80
CA GLU A 178 0.97 1.85 -5.86
C GLU A 178 2.49 1.81 -5.70
N PRO A 179 3.25 1.72 -6.80
CA PRO A 179 4.71 1.75 -6.73
C PRO A 179 5.21 3.14 -6.33
N GLU A 180 6.31 3.20 -5.60
CA GLU A 180 6.93 4.49 -5.29
C GLU A 180 7.54 5.12 -6.56
N PRO A 181 7.63 6.46 -6.63
CA PRO A 181 8.35 7.14 -7.71
C PRO A 181 9.76 6.57 -7.87
N GLY A 182 10.05 6.01 -9.05
CA GLY A 182 11.33 5.38 -9.39
C GLY A 182 11.39 3.86 -9.21
N GLU A 183 10.48 3.23 -8.47
CA GLU A 183 10.38 1.77 -8.41
C GLU A 183 9.88 1.19 -9.74
N GLU A 184 8.93 1.86 -10.41
CA GLU A 184 8.48 1.46 -11.75
C GLU A 184 9.64 1.47 -12.74
N ARG A 185 10.43 2.55 -12.74
CA ARG A 185 11.60 2.69 -13.60
C ARG A 185 12.65 1.62 -13.29
N ALA A 186 12.89 1.32 -12.00
CA ALA A 186 13.82 0.27 -11.60
C ALA A 186 13.33 -1.13 -12.02
N ALA A 187 12.03 -1.40 -11.87
CA ALA A 187 11.42 -2.66 -12.29
C ALA A 187 11.47 -2.83 -13.81
N GLU A 188 11.21 -1.77 -14.57
CA GLU A 188 11.30 -1.76 -16.02
C GLU A 188 12.75 -1.95 -16.50
N MET A 189 13.72 -1.26 -15.89
CA MET A 189 15.14 -1.47 -16.17
C MET A 189 15.58 -2.90 -15.88
N LYS A 190 15.11 -3.50 -14.77
CA LYS A 190 15.42 -4.89 -14.44
C LYS A 190 14.86 -5.86 -15.49
N LYS A 191 13.60 -5.66 -15.91
CA LYS A 191 12.98 -6.46 -16.97
C LYS A 191 13.75 -6.33 -18.29
N GLN A 192 14.13 -5.11 -18.68
CA GLN A 192 14.95 -4.87 -19.87
C GLN A 192 16.32 -5.55 -19.78
N ALA A 193 16.97 -5.53 -18.60
CA ALA A 193 18.23 -6.22 -18.38
C ALA A 193 18.09 -7.75 -18.49
N GLU A 194 17.03 -8.34 -17.93
CA GLU A 194 16.73 -9.77 -18.04
C GLU A 194 16.47 -10.20 -19.50
N GLU A 195 15.71 -9.40 -20.26
CA GLU A 195 15.50 -9.62 -21.69
C GLU A 195 16.81 -9.51 -22.49
N ALA A 196 17.65 -8.53 -22.18
CA ALA A 196 18.97 -8.38 -22.81
C ALA A 196 19.88 -9.58 -22.53
N ILE A 197 19.91 -10.07 -21.28
CA ILE A 197 20.65 -11.28 -20.90
C ILE A 197 20.11 -12.49 -21.68
N GLY A 198 18.79 -12.63 -21.81
CA GLY A 198 18.16 -13.69 -22.59
C GLY A 198 18.61 -13.69 -24.06
N LYS A 199 18.63 -12.51 -24.70
CA LYS A 199 19.11 -12.34 -26.08
C LYS A 199 20.59 -12.68 -26.21
N ILE A 200 21.44 -12.22 -25.28
CA ILE A 200 22.87 -12.54 -25.27
C ILE A 200 23.06 -14.06 -25.15
N LYS A 201 22.32 -14.72 -24.24
CA LYS A 201 22.38 -16.17 -24.08
C LYS A 201 22.00 -16.91 -25.36
N ALA A 202 20.94 -16.49 -26.05
CA ALA A 202 20.53 -17.09 -27.33
C ALA A 202 21.61 -16.97 -28.41
N VAL A 203 22.30 -15.82 -28.49
CA VAL A 203 23.44 -15.63 -29.40
C VAL A 203 24.59 -16.57 -29.04
N LEU A 204 24.94 -16.66 -27.75
CA LEU A 204 25.98 -17.58 -27.27
C LEU A 204 25.63 -19.05 -27.56
N ASP A 205 24.37 -19.42 -27.41
CA ASP A 205 23.86 -20.76 -27.68
C ASP A 205 23.79 -21.10 -29.18
N GLY A 206 23.89 -20.11 -30.07
CA GLY A 206 24.06 -20.30 -31.51
C GLY A 206 25.52 -20.46 -31.96
N LEU A 207 26.51 -20.16 -31.11
CA LEU A 207 27.93 -20.28 -31.45
C LEU A 207 28.38 -21.75 -31.48
N SER A 208 29.29 -22.07 -32.41
CA SER A 208 29.86 -23.42 -32.53
C SER A 208 30.68 -23.81 -31.29
N PRO A 209 30.82 -25.12 -30.98
CA PRO A 209 31.58 -25.60 -29.82
C PRO A 209 33.05 -25.13 -29.80
N GLU A 210 33.66 -24.99 -30.98
CA GLU A 210 35.04 -24.53 -31.14
C GLU A 210 35.20 -23.06 -30.72
N VAL A 211 34.27 -22.19 -31.13
CA VAL A 211 34.28 -20.77 -30.76
C VAL A 211 34.03 -20.59 -29.26
N ARG A 212 33.16 -21.40 -28.66
CA ARG A 212 32.94 -21.40 -27.20
C ARG A 212 34.18 -21.87 -26.43
N ALA A 213 34.86 -22.91 -26.91
CA ALA A 213 36.08 -23.42 -26.29
C ALA A 213 37.25 -22.43 -26.39
N GLN A 214 37.31 -21.64 -27.47
CA GLN A 214 38.32 -20.60 -27.66
C GLN A 214 38.02 -19.35 -26.82
N ALA A 215 36.74 -18.97 -26.68
CA ALA A 215 36.27 -17.92 -25.78
C ALA A 215 36.57 -18.22 -24.31
N ALA A 216 36.41 -19.46 -23.85
CA ALA A 216 36.72 -19.86 -22.48
C ALA A 216 38.22 -19.89 -22.15
N LYS A 217 39.09 -19.97 -23.17
CA LYS A 217 40.56 -19.98 -23.03
C LYS A 217 41.19 -18.58 -23.14
N GLY A 218 40.51 -17.61 -23.73
CA GLY A 218 41.02 -16.27 -24.00
C GLY A 218 40.44 -15.23 -23.04
N ALA A 219 41.32 -14.47 -22.37
CA ALA A 219 40.96 -13.44 -21.41
C ALA A 219 39.75 -12.57 -21.88
N PRO A 220 38.79 -12.28 -20.97
CA PRO A 220 37.44 -11.78 -21.28
C PRO A 220 37.35 -10.56 -22.23
N ASN A 221 38.42 -9.78 -22.37
CA ASN A 221 38.50 -8.62 -23.26
C ASN A 221 38.48 -8.96 -24.77
N ALA A 222 38.98 -10.13 -25.19
CA ALA A 222 38.94 -10.53 -26.61
C ALA A 222 37.53 -10.94 -27.05
N PHE A 223 36.79 -11.60 -26.15
CA PHE A 223 35.41 -12.05 -26.38
C PHE A 223 34.44 -10.87 -26.54
N ALA A 224 34.54 -9.87 -25.66
CA ALA A 224 33.72 -8.66 -25.75
C ALA A 224 33.90 -7.97 -27.10
N ARG A 225 35.14 -7.91 -27.62
CA ARG A 225 35.45 -7.27 -28.90
C ARG A 225 34.89 -8.02 -30.10
N VAL A 226 35.08 -9.34 -30.16
CA VAL A 226 34.56 -10.18 -31.26
C VAL A 226 33.03 -10.23 -31.24
N ALA A 227 32.41 -10.35 -30.07
CA ALA A 227 30.95 -10.35 -29.94
C ALA A 227 30.34 -8.99 -30.33
N THR A 228 30.99 -7.86 -30.00
CA THR A 228 30.57 -6.54 -30.50
C THR A 228 30.74 -6.40 -32.00
N GLU A 229 31.83 -6.90 -32.59
CA GLU A 229 32.08 -6.83 -34.04
C GLU A 229 31.09 -7.69 -34.84
N GLU A 230 30.76 -8.90 -34.37
CA GLU A 230 29.75 -9.77 -35.00
C GLU A 230 28.33 -9.23 -34.84
N MET A 231 27.94 -8.71 -33.66
CA MET A 231 26.63 -8.05 -33.48
C MET A 231 26.49 -6.85 -34.43
N PHE A 232 27.54 -6.04 -34.59
CA PHE A 232 27.51 -4.87 -35.46
C PHE A 232 27.33 -5.26 -36.94
N ARG A 233 28.02 -6.33 -37.38
CA ARG A 233 27.89 -6.89 -38.72
C ARG A 233 26.49 -7.44 -38.98
N SER A 234 25.90 -8.12 -37.99
CA SER A 234 24.56 -8.69 -38.07
C SER A 234 23.46 -7.63 -38.09
N MET A 235 23.57 -6.57 -37.27
CA MET A 235 22.53 -5.54 -37.20
C MET A 235 22.59 -4.53 -38.36
N PHE A 236 23.79 -4.20 -38.84
CA PHE A 236 23.96 -3.10 -39.79
C PHE A 236 24.45 -3.56 -41.17
N GLY A 237 24.78 -4.85 -41.37
CA GLY A 237 25.31 -5.37 -42.63
C GLY A 237 26.66 -4.77 -43.04
N ILE A 238 27.30 -4.03 -42.12
CA ILE A 238 28.53 -3.29 -42.35
C ILE A 238 29.66 -3.99 -41.60
N ASP A 239 30.77 -4.22 -42.31
CA ASP A 239 32.00 -4.77 -41.76
C ASP A 239 32.82 -3.65 -41.08
N PRO A 240 32.99 -3.67 -39.74
CA PRO A 240 33.71 -2.62 -39.02
C PRO A 240 35.17 -2.46 -39.46
N GLU A 241 35.79 -3.54 -39.94
CA GLU A 241 37.16 -3.52 -40.50
C GLU A 241 37.26 -2.68 -41.77
N LYS A 242 36.15 -2.51 -42.52
CA LYS A 242 36.11 -1.64 -43.71
C LYS A 242 35.93 -0.15 -43.39
N MET A 243 35.62 0.19 -42.14
CA MET A 243 35.49 1.58 -41.67
C MET A 243 36.80 2.12 -41.06
N ARG A 244 37.82 1.29 -40.86
CA ARG A 244 39.13 1.77 -40.41
C ARG A 244 39.78 2.62 -41.51
N PRO A 245 40.21 3.87 -41.22
CA PRO A 245 40.89 4.68 -42.23
C PRO A 245 42.18 3.96 -42.68
N ARG A 246 42.37 3.85 -44.00
CA ARG A 246 43.62 3.36 -44.61
C ARG A 246 44.76 4.24 -44.10
N ALA A 247 45.68 3.65 -43.34
CA ALA A 247 46.97 4.29 -43.05
C ALA A 247 47.64 4.65 -44.39
N ALA A 248 48.09 5.89 -44.50
CA ALA A 248 48.75 6.42 -45.70
C ALA A 248 49.99 5.59 -46.05
N GLY A 249 50.20 5.40 -47.35
CA GLY A 249 51.23 4.55 -47.91
C GLY A 249 52.65 5.02 -47.66
N GLU A 250 53.53 4.02 -47.59
CA GLU A 250 54.84 3.93 -48.25
C GLU A 250 55.49 5.26 -48.68
N GLN A 251 56.48 5.72 -47.91
CA GLN A 251 57.58 6.51 -48.46
C GLN A 251 58.65 5.54 -48.95
N LYS A 252 58.86 5.52 -50.27
CA LYS A 252 60.00 4.87 -50.94
C LYS A 252 61.27 5.68 -50.70
N GLU A 253 62.37 4.95 -50.52
CA GLU A 253 63.75 5.42 -50.69
C GLU A 253 63.97 6.00 -52.09
N GLU A 254 64.50 7.23 -52.15
CA GLU A 254 65.70 7.66 -52.89
C GLU A 254 66.13 9.06 -52.41
#